data_AF-A0A4W5Q7N0-F1
#
_entry.id   AF-A0A4W5Q7N0-F1
#
_cell.length_a   1.000
_cell.length_b   1.000
_cell.length_c   1.000
_cell.angle_alpha   90.00
_cell.angle_beta   90.00
_cell.angle_gamma   90.00
#
_symmetry.space_group_name_H-M   'P 1'
#
loop_
_entity.id
_entity.type
_entity.pdbx_description
1 polymer ?
#
loop_
_entity_poly.entity_id
_entity_poly.type
_entity_poly.pdbx_seq_one_letter_code
_entity_poly.pdbx_strand_id
1 'polypeptide(L)'
;MAGKGNPWGPTVSVGGFPMPHYSYFFPHMLGGLSPPTLSGLPVSGYSTPSPATIETQSTSSEEIVPSPPSPPPPPRIYKPCFVCADKSSGYHYGVSACEGCKGFFRRSIQKNMVYTCHREKGCIINKVTRNRCQYCRLQKCLEVGMSKESVRNDRNKKKKEEKKPECTEIYVLSTETEQMIERVRKAHKETFPSLCQLGKYTTNNSAEHRVALDVNLWDKFSELSTKCIIKTVEFAKHLPGFTTLTIADQITLLKAACLDILILRICTRYTPDQDTMTFSDGLTLNRTQMHNAGFGPLTDLVFAFAQTLLPLEMDDAETGLLSGICLLCGDRQDLEQADKVDVLQEPLLEALKIYVRKRRPHKPHMFPKMLMKITDLRSISAKGAERVITLKMEIPGSMPPLIQEMLENSEGLEGQGASGGRSSGGGAPPGSCSPSLSPSSARSSPPAPSP
;
A
#
# COMPACT_ATOMS: atom_id res chain seq x y z
N MET A 1 -53.20 -56.04 -20.94
CA MET A 1 -52.81 -56.75 -19.70
C MET A 1 -51.48 -56.17 -19.27
N ALA A 2 -51.18 -55.63 -18.09
CA ALA A 2 -51.84 -55.14 -16.87
C ALA A 2 -50.73 -54.22 -16.24
N GLY A 3 -50.92 -53.09 -15.56
CA GLY A 3 -51.92 -52.64 -14.61
C GLY A 3 -51.24 -52.32 -13.27
N LYS A 4 -51.66 -51.23 -12.61
CA LYS A 4 -51.34 -50.68 -11.25
C LYS A 4 -50.30 -49.53 -11.25
N GLY A 5 -50.51 -48.36 -10.64
CA GLY A 5 -51.54 -47.84 -9.74
C GLY A 5 -50.90 -46.97 -8.62
N ASN A 6 -51.19 -45.66 -8.63
CA ASN A 6 -50.88 -44.51 -7.72
C ASN A 6 -51.08 -44.75 -6.18
N PRO A 7 -51.09 -43.74 -5.25
CA PRO A 7 -50.36 -42.46 -4.98
C PRO A 7 -49.97 -42.26 -3.45
N TRP A 8 -49.52 -41.05 -3.04
CA TRP A 8 -49.59 -40.33 -1.71
C TRP A 8 -48.22 -39.70 -1.32
N GLY A 9 -48.05 -38.38 -1.23
CA GLY A 9 -48.30 -37.57 -0.01
C GLY A 9 -47.07 -36.66 0.33
N PRO A 10 -47.12 -35.72 1.30
CA PRO A 10 -46.94 -34.28 1.03
C PRO A 10 -45.76 -33.54 1.74
N THR A 11 -45.64 -32.25 1.41
CA THR A 11 -44.92 -31.14 2.07
C THR A 11 -45.41 -30.81 3.50
N VAL A 12 -44.51 -30.32 4.39
CA VAL A 12 -44.59 -29.10 5.26
C VAL A 12 -43.66 -29.18 6.52
N SER A 13 -42.86 -28.10 6.69
CA SER A 13 -42.21 -27.43 7.86
C SER A 13 -41.61 -28.17 9.08
N VAL A 14 -40.51 -27.64 9.65
CA VAL A 14 -40.44 -26.81 10.90
C VAL A 14 -38.98 -26.52 11.33
N GLY A 15 -38.73 -25.27 11.78
CA GLY A 15 -37.76 -24.85 12.83
C GLY A 15 -36.35 -24.47 12.35
N GLY A 16 -35.74 -23.30 12.60
CA GLY A 16 -35.99 -22.18 13.53
C GLY A 16 -34.81 -22.05 14.52
N PHE A 17 -33.78 -21.22 14.27
CA PHE A 17 -33.40 -19.93 14.94
C PHE A 17 -31.85 -19.80 14.90
N PRO A 18 -31.20 -18.63 15.19
CA PRO A 18 -31.16 -17.39 14.41
C PRO A 18 -29.71 -16.92 14.06
N MET A 19 -29.56 -16.12 13.00
CA MET A 19 -28.31 -15.42 12.63
C MET A 19 -28.28 -13.98 13.20
N PRO A 20 -27.12 -13.45 13.64
CA PRO A 20 -27.04 -12.11 14.21
C PRO A 20 -27.03 -11.01 13.14
N HIS A 21 -27.99 -10.09 13.25
CA HIS A 21 -28.01 -8.82 12.53
C HIS A 21 -27.02 -7.83 13.15
N TYR A 22 -26.01 -7.40 12.39
CA TYR A 22 -25.22 -6.22 12.75
C TYR A 22 -25.99 -4.95 12.40
N SER A 23 -26.57 -4.30 13.42
CA SER A 23 -27.16 -2.97 13.30
C SER A 23 -26.19 -1.91 13.80
N TYR A 24 -25.96 -0.92 12.94
CA TYR A 24 -25.26 0.33 13.21
C TYR A 24 -25.89 1.07 14.40
N PHE A 25 -25.10 1.37 15.43
CA PHE A 25 -25.50 2.26 16.53
C PHE A 25 -24.75 3.58 16.49
N PHE A 26 -25.49 4.64 16.18
CA PHE A 26 -25.25 6.02 16.62
C PHE A 26 -25.73 6.18 18.07
N PRO A 27 -25.13 7.10 18.86
CA PRO A 27 -25.88 7.75 19.93
C PRO A 27 -25.97 9.26 19.72
N HIS A 28 -27.22 9.72 19.54
CA HIS A 28 -27.65 11.09 19.82
C HIS A 28 -27.99 11.21 21.32
N MET A 29 -27.50 12.29 21.93
CA MET A 29 -27.78 12.74 23.31
C MET A 29 -29.04 13.62 23.34
N LEU A 30 -29.89 13.52 24.37
CA LEU A 30 -30.78 14.60 24.85
C LEU A 30 -31.29 14.38 26.29
N GLY A 31 -31.18 15.44 27.12
CA GLY A 31 -31.98 15.76 28.33
C GLY A 31 -31.52 15.10 29.65
N GLY A 32 -31.36 15.79 30.79
CA GLY A 32 -31.63 17.15 31.24
C GLY A 32 -31.59 17.17 32.78
N LEU A 33 -31.71 18.37 33.38
CA LEU A 33 -31.94 18.72 34.80
C LEU A 33 -30.74 19.25 35.61
N SER A 34 -31.02 20.37 36.30
CA SER A 34 -30.13 21.21 37.14
C SER A 34 -30.39 20.94 38.66
N PRO A 35 -29.90 21.77 39.61
CA PRO A 35 -28.88 21.41 40.61
C PRO A 35 -29.42 21.34 42.05
N PRO A 36 -28.54 21.14 43.05
CA PRO A 36 -28.57 22.10 44.16
C PRO A 36 -27.19 22.49 44.73
N THR A 37 -27.30 23.40 45.69
CA THR A 37 -26.34 24.33 46.28
C THR A 37 -25.74 23.88 47.63
N LEU A 38 -24.63 24.55 47.99
CA LEU A 38 -24.28 25.13 49.31
C LEU A 38 -23.47 24.34 50.37
N SER A 39 -22.54 25.09 50.98
CA SER A 39 -21.91 24.97 52.33
C SER A 39 -20.66 24.07 52.44
N GLY A 40 -19.54 24.42 53.10
CA GLY A 40 -19.20 25.53 53.98
C GLY A 40 -17.69 25.50 54.39
N LEU A 41 -17.29 26.59 55.04
CA LEU A 41 -16.01 27.01 55.68
C LEU A 41 -15.38 25.96 56.66
N PRO A 42 -14.18 26.16 57.30
CA PRO A 42 -13.45 27.42 57.58
C PRO A 42 -11.90 27.43 57.50
N VAL A 43 -11.37 28.63 57.78
CA VAL A 43 -9.99 29.14 57.89
C VAL A 43 -9.44 29.03 59.33
N SER A 44 -8.11 28.87 59.50
CA SER A 44 -7.19 29.52 60.49
C SER A 44 -5.90 28.66 60.62
N GLY A 45 -4.65 29.12 60.84
CA GLY A 45 -4.04 30.42 61.14
C GLY A 45 -2.51 30.27 61.43
N TYR A 46 -1.83 31.42 61.66
CA TYR A 46 -0.48 31.66 62.28
C TYR A 46 0.80 31.28 61.48
N SER A 47 1.97 31.96 61.51
CA SER A 47 2.46 33.31 61.89
C SER A 47 3.99 33.43 61.57
N THR A 48 4.42 34.57 60.98
CA THR A 48 5.73 35.32 61.11
C THR A 48 7.12 34.68 60.79
N PRO A 49 8.23 35.45 60.59
CA PRO A 49 8.44 36.84 60.11
C PRO A 49 9.56 37.03 59.01
N SER A 50 9.66 38.25 58.45
CA SER A 50 10.68 38.74 57.48
C SER A 50 12.09 39.00 58.08
N PRO A 51 13.09 39.38 57.25
CA PRO A 51 13.50 40.80 57.23
C PRO A 51 13.98 41.38 55.88
N ALA A 52 14.05 42.73 55.88
CA ALA A 52 14.95 43.64 55.15
C ALA A 52 14.47 44.30 53.82
N THR A 53 14.08 45.57 54.01
CA THR A 53 13.93 46.73 53.13
C THR A 53 15.18 47.14 52.35
N ILE A 54 15.01 47.64 51.11
CA ILE A 54 15.62 48.88 50.58
C ILE A 54 14.62 49.55 49.62
N GLU A 55 14.18 50.76 49.96
CA GLU A 55 13.46 51.69 49.06
C GLU A 55 14.44 52.64 48.38
N THR A 56 14.16 53.03 47.13
CA THR A 56 14.47 54.38 46.63
C THR A 56 13.33 54.88 45.74
N GLN A 57 12.93 56.12 46.03
CA GLN A 57 11.76 56.83 45.55
C GLN A 57 11.94 57.38 44.12
N SER A 58 10.83 57.57 43.40
CA SER A 58 10.70 58.59 42.36
C SER A 58 9.28 59.12 42.35
N THR A 59 9.18 60.45 42.46
CA THR A 59 7.96 61.25 42.64
C THR A 59 7.46 61.79 41.31
N SER A 60 6.14 61.82 41.08
CA SER A 60 5.42 62.88 40.34
C SER A 60 3.92 62.57 40.30
N SER A 61 3.13 63.42 40.94
CA SER A 61 1.66 63.36 41.03
C SER A 61 1.05 64.44 40.14
N GLU A 62 -0.01 64.15 39.37
CA GLU A 62 -1.07 65.13 39.02
C GLU A 62 -2.41 64.40 38.75
N GLU A 63 -3.50 65.04 39.20
CA GLU A 63 -4.88 64.53 39.26
C GLU A 63 -5.63 64.57 37.91
N ILE A 64 -6.70 63.75 37.77
CA ILE A 64 -7.51 63.61 36.55
C ILE A 64 -8.95 64.06 36.82
N VAL A 65 -9.45 65.02 36.02
CA VAL A 65 -10.88 65.38 35.90
C VAL A 65 -11.43 64.79 34.58
N PRO A 66 -12.70 64.29 34.49
CA PRO A 66 -13.21 63.64 33.28
C PRO A 66 -13.93 64.61 32.32
N SER A 67 -13.65 64.46 31.01
CA SER A 67 -14.28 65.19 29.89
C SER A 67 -15.47 64.42 29.26
N PRO A 68 -16.44 65.08 28.58
CA PRO A 68 -17.67 64.43 28.09
C PRO A 68 -17.49 63.67 26.75
N PRO A 69 -18.40 62.73 26.41
CA PRO A 69 -18.22 61.82 25.27
C PRO A 69 -18.60 62.44 23.91
N SER A 70 -17.82 62.08 22.88
CA SER A 70 -17.91 62.55 21.49
C SER A 70 -19.06 61.89 20.68
N PRO A 71 -19.58 62.55 19.61
CA PRO A 71 -20.70 62.04 18.80
C PRO A 71 -20.31 60.86 17.88
N PRO A 72 -21.28 60.01 17.47
CA PRO A 72 -21.02 58.80 16.69
C PRO A 72 -20.69 59.09 15.21
N PRO A 73 -19.85 58.26 14.56
CA PRO A 73 -19.37 58.48 13.20
C PRO A 73 -20.43 58.16 12.11
N PRO A 74 -20.36 58.80 10.93
CA PRO A 74 -21.30 58.61 9.83
C PRO A 74 -21.26 57.20 9.19
N PRO A 75 -22.35 56.76 8.52
CA PRO A 75 -22.46 55.41 7.96
C PRO A 75 -21.47 55.17 6.81
N ARG A 76 -20.67 54.11 6.93
CA ARG A 76 -19.66 53.71 5.93
C ARG A 76 -20.33 53.11 4.69
N ILE A 77 -20.22 53.75 3.54
CA ILE A 77 -20.67 53.21 2.24
C ILE A 77 -19.59 52.24 1.72
N TYR A 78 -19.94 50.97 1.54
CA TYR A 78 -19.02 49.94 1.02
C TYR A 78 -19.15 49.79 -0.49
N LYS A 79 -18.02 49.53 -1.18
CA LYS A 79 -17.99 49.14 -2.60
C LYS A 79 -18.82 47.87 -2.85
N PRO A 80 -19.40 47.65 -4.04
CA PRO A 80 -20.16 46.42 -4.34
C PRO A 80 -19.30 45.16 -4.21
N CYS A 81 -19.94 43.99 -4.09
CA CYS A 81 -19.25 42.71 -3.95
C CYS A 81 -18.40 42.39 -5.20
N PHE A 82 -17.09 42.25 -5.04
CA PHE A 82 -16.19 42.00 -6.17
C PHE A 82 -16.37 40.64 -6.84
N VAL A 83 -17.05 39.69 -6.17
CA VAL A 83 -17.31 38.35 -6.72
C VAL A 83 -18.53 38.31 -7.63
N CYS A 84 -19.62 39.00 -7.27
CA CYS A 84 -20.91 38.84 -7.97
C CYS A 84 -21.68 40.16 -8.19
N ALA A 85 -21.05 41.30 -7.90
CA ALA A 85 -21.59 42.65 -8.01
C ALA A 85 -22.85 42.96 -7.15
N ASP A 86 -23.26 42.05 -6.27
CA ASP A 86 -24.36 42.28 -5.33
C ASP A 86 -23.98 43.30 -4.23
N LYS A 87 -24.97 43.81 -3.49
CA LYS A 87 -24.75 44.74 -2.38
C LYS A 87 -23.80 44.12 -1.34
N SER A 88 -22.69 44.79 -1.08
CA SER A 88 -21.70 44.36 -0.09
C SER A 88 -22.21 44.62 1.33
N SER A 89 -21.85 43.74 2.26
CA SER A 89 -22.05 43.94 3.69
C SER A 89 -20.77 44.36 4.42
N GLY A 90 -19.69 44.64 3.68
CA GLY A 90 -18.40 45.04 4.21
C GLY A 90 -17.25 44.22 3.62
N TYR A 91 -16.07 44.32 4.25
CA TYR A 91 -14.90 43.54 3.88
C TYR A 91 -14.94 42.19 4.59
N HIS A 92 -14.97 41.11 3.82
CA HIS A 92 -14.94 39.74 4.33
C HIS A 92 -13.78 39.00 3.69
N TYR A 93 -12.92 38.41 4.52
CA TYR A 93 -11.73 37.67 4.09
C TYR A 93 -10.80 38.51 3.18
N GLY A 94 -10.70 39.82 3.44
CA GLY A 94 -9.79 40.72 2.72
C GLY A 94 -10.42 41.53 1.58
N VAL A 95 -11.66 41.23 1.16
CA VAL A 95 -12.28 41.91 -0.01
C VAL A 95 -13.70 42.36 0.28
N SER A 96 -14.19 43.36 -0.45
CA SER A 96 -15.60 43.77 -0.36
C SER A 96 -16.51 42.65 -0.89
N ALA A 97 -17.40 42.12 -0.05
CA ALA A 97 -18.23 40.98 -0.40
C ALA A 97 -19.64 41.02 0.19
N CYS A 98 -20.60 40.39 -0.51
CA CYS A 98 -21.93 40.15 0.02
C CYS A 98 -21.95 38.94 0.97
N GLU A 99 -22.96 38.85 1.84
CA GLU A 99 -23.14 37.70 2.75
C GLU A 99 -23.19 36.35 2.02
N GLY A 100 -23.73 36.33 0.80
CA GLY A 100 -23.81 35.11 -0.02
C GLY A 100 -22.44 34.56 -0.41
N CYS A 101 -21.52 35.41 -0.88
CA CYS A 101 -20.17 35.00 -1.27
C CYS A 101 -19.26 34.77 -0.06
N LYS A 102 -19.42 35.56 1.01
CA LYS A 102 -18.78 35.31 2.32
C LYS A 102 -19.11 33.92 2.85
N GLY A 103 -20.40 33.58 2.95
CA GLY A 103 -20.82 32.28 3.46
C GLY A 103 -20.40 31.11 2.56
N PHE A 104 -20.47 31.30 1.24
CA PHE A 104 -20.00 30.31 0.28
C PHE A 104 -18.50 30.05 0.40
N PHE A 105 -17.68 31.10 0.48
CA PHE A 105 -16.23 30.99 0.63
C PHE A 105 -15.88 30.30 1.95
N ARG A 106 -16.47 30.75 3.07
CA ARG A 106 -16.26 30.13 4.39
C ARG A 106 -16.53 28.62 4.38
N ARG A 107 -17.69 28.18 3.88
CA ARG A 107 -18.04 26.75 3.84
C ARG A 107 -17.11 25.96 2.92
N SER A 108 -16.73 26.55 1.79
CA SER A 108 -15.86 25.89 0.82
C SER A 108 -14.46 25.67 1.39
N ILE A 109 -13.93 26.65 2.12
CA ILE A 109 -12.63 26.55 2.78
C ILE A 109 -12.69 25.63 4.02
N GLN A 110 -13.66 25.82 4.92
CA GLN A 110 -13.75 25.03 6.16
C GLN A 110 -13.94 23.53 5.92
N LYS A 111 -14.62 23.16 4.84
CA LYS A 111 -14.86 21.75 4.47
C LYS A 111 -13.91 21.22 3.40
N ASN A 112 -12.89 21.99 3.00
CA ASN A 112 -11.98 21.66 1.89
C ASN A 112 -12.74 21.17 0.64
N MET A 113 -13.79 21.89 0.24
CA MET A 113 -14.64 21.50 -0.89
C MET A 113 -13.87 21.55 -2.21
N VAL A 114 -13.98 20.48 -3.00
CA VAL A 114 -13.51 20.43 -4.38
C VAL A 114 -14.74 20.42 -5.30
N TYR A 115 -14.83 21.40 -6.19
CA TYR A 115 -15.92 21.51 -7.15
C TYR A 115 -15.42 21.25 -8.57
N THR A 116 -16.29 20.76 -9.45
CA THR A 116 -16.00 20.55 -10.87
C THR A 116 -16.85 21.49 -11.72
N CYS A 117 -16.26 22.09 -12.75
CA CYS A 117 -17.03 22.81 -13.77
C CYS A 117 -17.40 21.86 -14.90
N HIS A 118 -18.67 21.85 -15.30
CA HIS A 118 -19.17 21.05 -16.43
C HIS A 118 -19.26 21.85 -17.75
N ARG A 119 -18.52 22.96 -17.82
CA ARG A 119 -18.36 23.83 -19.00
C ARG A 119 -16.87 24.17 -19.13
N GLU A 120 -16.52 25.21 -19.87
CA GLU A 120 -15.15 25.64 -20.15
C GLU A 120 -14.49 26.47 -19.02
N LYS A 121 -14.87 26.24 -17.75
CA LYS A 121 -14.29 26.95 -16.58
C LYS A 121 -14.33 28.50 -16.61
N GLY A 122 -15.10 29.11 -17.51
CA GLY A 122 -15.30 30.56 -17.65
C GLY A 122 -16.72 31.06 -17.33
N CYS A 123 -17.44 30.41 -16.41
CA CYS A 123 -18.84 30.78 -16.12
C CYS A 123 -18.94 32.19 -15.49
N ILE A 124 -19.78 33.06 -16.07
CA ILE A 124 -20.05 34.41 -15.54
C ILE A 124 -20.72 34.34 -14.17
N ILE A 125 -20.13 35.02 -13.17
CA ILE A 125 -20.62 35.08 -11.79
C ILE A 125 -21.22 36.47 -11.52
N ASN A 126 -22.55 36.55 -11.46
CA ASN A 126 -23.29 37.75 -11.05
C ASN A 126 -24.38 37.39 -10.02
N LYS A 127 -25.13 38.38 -9.53
CA LYS A 127 -26.19 38.18 -8.52
C LYS A 127 -27.16 37.03 -8.87
N VAL A 128 -27.51 36.89 -10.15
CA VAL A 128 -28.47 35.89 -10.65
C VAL A 128 -27.80 34.54 -10.91
N THR A 129 -26.60 34.54 -11.49
CA THR A 129 -25.95 33.31 -11.98
C THR A 129 -24.99 32.66 -10.98
N ARG A 130 -24.66 33.32 -9.86
CA ARG A 130 -23.61 32.87 -8.92
C ARG A 130 -23.79 31.46 -8.34
N ASN A 131 -24.98 30.87 -8.40
CA ASN A 131 -25.22 29.50 -7.91
C ASN A 131 -25.09 28.43 -9.01
N ARG A 132 -24.98 28.80 -10.29
CA ARG A 132 -24.98 27.87 -11.42
C ARG A 132 -23.70 27.02 -11.52
N CYS A 133 -22.56 27.54 -11.07
CA CYS A 133 -21.28 26.82 -11.07
C CYS A 133 -20.47 27.18 -9.83
N GLN A 134 -20.34 26.21 -8.91
CA GLN A 134 -19.61 26.39 -7.66
C GLN A 134 -18.10 26.49 -7.88
N TYR A 135 -17.56 25.76 -8.87
CA TYR A 135 -16.15 25.84 -9.25
C TYR A 135 -15.76 27.27 -9.66
N CYS A 136 -16.43 27.84 -10.67
CA CYS A 136 -16.11 29.18 -11.17
C CYS A 136 -16.37 30.25 -10.11
N ARG A 137 -17.36 30.04 -9.23
CA ARG A 137 -17.61 30.96 -8.11
C ARG A 137 -16.49 30.93 -7.08
N LEU A 138 -15.98 29.76 -6.72
CA LEU A 138 -14.88 29.63 -5.76
C LEU A 138 -13.57 30.17 -6.34
N GLN A 139 -13.30 29.86 -7.61
CA GLN A 139 -12.17 30.45 -8.33
C GLN A 139 -12.28 31.97 -8.35
N LYS A 140 -13.46 32.52 -8.65
CA LYS A 140 -13.65 33.98 -8.64
C LYS A 140 -13.44 34.60 -7.26
N CYS A 141 -13.81 33.92 -6.16
CA CYS A 141 -13.50 34.38 -4.81
C CYS A 141 -11.98 34.49 -4.56
N LEU A 142 -11.21 33.50 -5.01
CA LEU A 142 -9.75 33.49 -4.86
C LEU A 142 -9.09 34.55 -5.76
N GLU A 143 -9.52 34.66 -7.01
CA GLU A 143 -9.03 35.65 -7.98
C GLU A 143 -9.17 37.09 -7.48
N VAL A 144 -10.30 37.42 -6.83
CA VAL A 144 -10.50 38.78 -6.29
C VAL A 144 -9.75 39.02 -4.98
N GLY A 145 -9.09 38.00 -4.43
CA GLY A 145 -8.23 38.10 -3.25
C GLY A 145 -8.86 37.70 -1.92
N MET A 146 -9.91 36.85 -1.90
CA MET A 146 -10.39 36.30 -0.62
C MET A 146 -9.32 35.38 0.00
N SER A 147 -8.82 35.75 1.18
CA SER A 147 -7.79 34.98 1.91
C SER A 147 -8.37 33.72 2.55
N LYS A 148 -7.81 32.57 2.17
CA LYS A 148 -8.17 31.25 2.72
C LYS A 148 -7.78 31.16 4.20
N GLU A 149 -6.66 31.76 4.56
CA GLU A 149 -6.05 31.79 5.89
C GLU A 149 -6.90 32.56 6.89
N SER A 150 -7.69 33.53 6.41
CA SER A 150 -8.60 34.33 7.23
C SER A 150 -9.86 33.56 7.69
N VAL A 151 -10.08 32.34 7.22
CA VAL A 151 -11.24 31.52 7.57
C VAL A 151 -10.94 30.67 8.82
N ARG A 152 -11.25 31.22 10.00
CA ARG A 152 -11.10 30.50 11.28
C ARG A 152 -12.12 29.35 11.41
N ASN A 153 -11.70 28.21 11.94
CA ASN A 153 -12.53 27.01 12.10
C ASN A 153 -13.09 26.90 13.53
N ASP A 154 -13.73 27.97 14.02
CA ASP A 154 -14.15 28.07 15.42
C ASP A 154 -15.62 27.73 15.61
N ARG A 155 -15.90 26.46 15.92
CA ARG A 155 -17.01 26.05 16.79
C ARG A 155 -16.61 24.78 17.54
N ASN A 156 -15.94 24.95 18.68
CA ASN A 156 -16.18 24.15 19.88
C ASN A 156 -15.66 24.90 21.12
N LYS A 157 -16.61 25.31 21.97
CA LYS A 157 -16.35 25.99 23.24
C LYS A 157 -15.98 24.92 24.28
N LYS A 158 -14.72 24.97 24.73
CA LYS A 158 -14.07 24.29 25.86
C LYS A 158 -14.99 23.63 26.90
N LYS A 159 -14.92 22.30 27.01
CA LYS A 159 -14.75 21.64 28.33
C LYS A 159 -13.25 21.53 28.57
N LYS A 160 -12.85 21.74 29.82
CA LYS A 160 -11.48 21.86 30.31
C LYS A 160 -10.69 20.56 30.04
N GLU A 161 -9.98 20.52 28.92
CA GLU A 161 -8.84 19.63 28.70
C GLU A 161 -7.67 20.48 28.23
N GLU A 162 -6.49 20.13 28.72
CA GLU A 162 -5.22 20.79 28.50
C GLU A 162 -4.95 20.99 27.00
N LYS A 163 -4.18 22.03 26.66
CA LYS A 163 -3.80 22.40 25.29
C LYS A 163 -3.43 21.15 24.47
N LYS A 164 -4.32 20.67 23.60
CA LYS A 164 -3.93 19.71 22.56
C LYS A 164 -3.35 20.53 21.40
N PRO A 165 -2.05 20.42 21.11
CA PRO A 165 -1.43 21.08 19.97
C PRO A 165 -2.10 20.54 18.69
N GLU A 166 -2.11 21.36 17.66
CA GLU A 166 -2.30 20.92 16.28
C GLU A 166 -1.44 19.67 16.08
N CYS A 167 -2.07 18.49 15.98
CA CYS A 167 -1.37 17.24 15.78
C CYS A 167 -0.93 17.18 14.31
N THR A 168 0.04 18.03 13.97
CA THR A 168 1.16 17.53 13.21
C THR A 168 1.71 16.39 14.06
N GLU A 169 1.28 15.16 13.79
CA GLU A 169 1.95 13.98 14.31
C GLU A 169 3.40 14.14 13.82
N ILE A 170 4.28 14.68 14.67
CA ILE A 170 5.68 14.79 14.35
C ILE A 170 6.15 13.34 14.37
N TYR A 171 6.26 12.77 13.17
CA TYR A 171 6.87 11.47 12.93
C TYR A 171 8.37 11.60 13.24
N VAL A 172 8.70 11.67 14.53
CA VAL A 172 10.07 11.62 15.01
C VAL A 172 10.51 10.17 14.82
N LEU A 173 11.34 9.94 13.81
CA LEU A 173 12.03 8.67 13.68
C LEU A 173 13.00 8.56 14.86
N SER A 174 12.96 7.45 15.58
CA SER A 174 14.02 7.15 16.54
C SER A 174 15.33 6.96 15.77
N THR A 175 16.45 7.26 16.40
CA THR A 175 17.78 7.05 15.81
C THR A 175 17.95 5.60 15.32
N GLU A 176 17.38 4.64 16.04
CA GLU A 176 17.39 3.23 15.68
C GLU A 176 16.57 2.93 14.41
N THR A 177 15.36 3.50 14.29
CA THR A 177 14.54 3.35 13.09
C THR A 177 15.19 4.04 11.88
N GLU A 178 15.81 5.21 12.05
CA GLU A 178 16.55 5.87 10.95
C GLU A 178 17.72 5.00 10.44
N GLN A 179 18.50 4.44 11.36
CA GLN A 179 19.60 3.54 11.02
C GLN A 179 19.11 2.26 10.31
N MET A 180 17.97 1.72 10.74
CA MET A 180 17.34 0.57 10.09
C MET A 180 16.91 0.88 8.67
N ILE A 181 16.20 2.00 8.45
CA ILE A 181 15.77 2.44 7.12
C ILE A 181 16.98 2.62 6.21
N GLU A 182 18.05 3.26 6.71
CA GLU A 182 19.27 3.47 5.94
C GLU A 182 19.96 2.14 5.58
N ARG A 183 20.02 1.19 6.52
CA ARG A 183 20.57 -0.15 6.25
C ARG A 183 19.78 -0.86 5.14
N VAL A 184 18.45 -0.87 5.22
CA VAL A 184 17.58 -1.50 4.21
C VAL A 184 17.70 -0.79 2.86
N ARG A 185 17.71 0.55 2.84
CA ARG A 185 17.91 1.35 1.63
C ARG A 185 19.25 1.03 0.98
N LYS A 186 20.33 1.00 1.76
CA LYS A 186 21.68 0.66 1.27
C LYS A 186 21.71 -0.75 0.68
N ALA A 187 21.20 -1.74 1.41
CA ALA A 187 21.11 -3.12 0.95
C ALA A 187 20.32 -3.24 -0.37
N HIS A 188 19.20 -2.53 -0.48
CA HIS A 188 18.42 -2.50 -1.71
C HIS A 188 19.24 -1.93 -2.88
N LYS A 189 19.89 -0.78 -2.70
CA LYS A 189 20.67 -0.13 -3.77
C LYS A 189 21.89 -0.93 -4.22
N GLU A 190 22.60 -1.57 -3.29
CA GLU A 190 23.78 -2.38 -3.59
C GLU A 190 23.43 -3.68 -4.33
N THR A 191 22.22 -4.20 -4.09
CA THR A 191 21.74 -5.42 -4.74
C THR A 191 20.85 -5.15 -5.95
N PHE A 192 20.39 -3.92 -6.13
CA PHE A 192 19.52 -3.51 -7.21
C PHE A 192 19.74 -2.03 -7.55
N PRO A 193 20.62 -1.70 -8.51
CA PRO A 193 20.94 -0.30 -8.86
C PRO A 193 19.69 0.44 -9.38
N SER A 194 19.59 1.73 -9.11
CA SER A 194 18.43 2.53 -9.54
C SER A 194 18.44 2.74 -11.06
N LEU A 195 17.26 2.91 -11.68
CA LEU A 195 17.12 3.03 -13.14
C LEU A 195 17.99 4.13 -13.77
N CYS A 196 18.19 5.25 -13.07
CA CYS A 196 18.99 6.38 -13.56
C CYS A 196 20.51 6.13 -13.58
N GLN A 197 20.98 5.04 -12.95
CA GLN A 197 22.40 4.71 -12.84
C GLN A 197 22.84 3.69 -13.90
N LEU A 198 21.91 3.17 -14.70
CA LEU A 198 22.17 2.12 -15.67
C LEU A 198 22.53 2.70 -17.05
N GLY A 199 23.59 2.18 -17.66
CA GLY A 199 23.88 2.41 -19.07
C GLY A 199 22.89 1.63 -19.94
N LYS A 200 21.79 2.29 -20.33
CA LYS A 200 20.69 1.63 -21.06
C LYS A 200 21.09 1.30 -22.50
N TYR A 201 20.74 0.10 -22.95
CA TYR A 201 20.84 -0.31 -24.34
C TYR A 201 19.60 -1.10 -24.77
N THR A 202 19.30 -1.12 -26.06
CA THR A 202 18.15 -1.82 -26.64
C THR A 202 18.61 -2.96 -27.54
N THR A 203 17.66 -3.83 -27.90
CA THR A 203 17.86 -4.85 -28.93
C THR A 203 16.68 -4.80 -29.91
N ASN A 204 16.93 -5.13 -31.17
CA ASN A 204 15.88 -5.15 -32.20
C ASN A 204 15.18 -6.51 -32.31
N ASN A 205 15.61 -7.51 -31.53
CA ASN A 205 15.09 -8.86 -31.64
C ASN A 205 13.60 -8.93 -31.24
N SER A 206 12.78 -9.55 -32.08
CA SER A 206 11.34 -9.78 -31.90
C SER A 206 10.56 -8.61 -31.28
N ALA A 207 10.79 -7.39 -31.80
CA ALA A 207 10.25 -6.16 -31.21
C ALA A 207 8.84 -5.78 -31.67
N GLU A 208 8.40 -6.24 -32.83
CA GLU A 208 7.19 -5.75 -33.51
C GLU A 208 5.95 -6.58 -33.18
N HIS A 209 6.08 -7.91 -33.13
CA HIS A 209 4.95 -8.82 -32.95
C HIS A 209 5.18 -9.80 -31.80
N ARG A 210 4.10 -10.14 -31.09
CA ARG A 210 4.14 -11.14 -30.02
C ARG A 210 4.26 -12.54 -30.64
N VAL A 211 5.24 -13.30 -30.15
CA VAL A 211 5.43 -14.73 -30.42
C VAL A 211 5.32 -15.50 -29.10
N ALA A 212 5.20 -16.83 -29.16
CA ALA A 212 5.11 -17.65 -27.95
C ALA A 212 6.35 -17.48 -27.07
N LEU A 213 7.54 -17.64 -27.66
CA LEU A 213 8.83 -17.46 -27.00
C LEU A 213 9.89 -17.13 -28.04
N ASP A 214 10.75 -16.15 -27.74
CA ASP A 214 11.98 -15.89 -28.47
C ASP A 214 13.16 -16.46 -27.66
N VAL A 215 13.85 -17.45 -28.23
CA VAL A 215 14.91 -18.19 -27.53
C VAL A 215 16.08 -17.29 -27.14
N ASN A 216 16.47 -16.33 -27.99
CA ASN A 216 17.61 -15.45 -27.69
C ASN A 216 17.26 -14.45 -26.59
N LEU A 217 16.02 -13.96 -26.56
CA LEU A 217 15.54 -13.10 -25.47
C LEU A 217 15.38 -13.90 -24.18
N TRP A 218 14.89 -15.13 -24.25
CA TRP A 218 14.80 -16.05 -23.13
C TRP A 218 16.18 -16.33 -22.51
N ASP A 219 17.19 -16.63 -23.33
CA ASP A 219 18.54 -16.92 -22.83
C ASP A 219 19.10 -15.74 -22.02
N LYS A 220 18.99 -14.52 -22.55
CA LYS A 220 19.38 -13.29 -21.82
C LYS A 220 18.53 -13.07 -20.57
N PHE A 221 17.22 -13.21 -20.68
CA PHE A 221 16.30 -13.02 -19.56
C PHE A 221 16.56 -14.00 -18.42
N SER A 222 16.80 -15.27 -18.74
CA SER A 222 17.04 -16.33 -17.77
C SER A 222 18.38 -16.15 -17.05
N GLU A 223 19.42 -15.70 -17.76
CA GLU A 223 20.70 -15.31 -17.17
C GLU A 223 20.54 -14.11 -16.21
N LEU A 224 19.84 -13.06 -16.64
CA LEU A 224 19.60 -11.86 -15.84
C LEU A 224 18.72 -12.16 -14.62
N SER A 225 17.73 -13.03 -14.76
CA SER A 225 16.86 -13.47 -13.68
C SER A 225 17.64 -14.27 -12.64
N THR A 226 18.50 -15.19 -13.07
CA THR A 226 19.39 -15.95 -12.18
C THR A 226 20.28 -15.00 -11.35
N LYS A 227 20.91 -14.01 -12.00
CA LYS A 227 21.69 -12.97 -11.31
C LYS A 227 20.83 -12.17 -10.32
N CYS A 228 19.60 -11.83 -10.69
CA CYS A 228 18.69 -11.08 -9.82
C CYS A 228 18.22 -11.90 -8.60
N ILE A 229 18.02 -13.22 -8.74
CA ILE A 229 17.72 -14.13 -7.63
C ILE A 229 18.89 -14.14 -6.64
N ILE A 230 20.13 -14.29 -7.12
CA ILE A 230 21.33 -14.23 -6.26
C ILE A 230 21.38 -12.91 -5.49
N LYS A 231 21.13 -11.78 -6.17
CA LYS A 231 21.04 -10.47 -5.54
C LYS A 231 19.87 -10.31 -4.58
N THR A 232 18.81 -11.09 -4.73
CA THR A 232 17.67 -11.13 -3.79
C THR A 232 18.04 -11.88 -2.51
N VAL A 233 18.78 -13.00 -2.63
CA VAL A 233 19.36 -13.70 -1.47
C VAL A 233 20.38 -12.82 -0.75
N GLU A 234 21.23 -12.10 -1.49
CA GLU A 234 22.17 -11.14 -0.92
C GLU A 234 21.43 -10.01 -0.17
N PHE A 235 20.35 -9.47 -0.75
CA PHE A 235 19.51 -8.46 -0.09
C PHE A 235 18.94 -8.97 1.24
N ALA A 236 18.39 -10.19 1.25
CA ALA A 236 17.83 -10.83 2.44
C ALA A 236 18.84 -10.90 3.59
N LYS A 237 20.09 -11.30 3.30
CA LYS A 237 21.17 -11.38 4.31
C LYS A 237 21.51 -10.05 4.97
N HIS A 238 21.21 -8.92 4.32
CA HIS A 238 21.45 -7.58 4.87
C HIS A 238 20.26 -7.03 5.66
N LEU A 239 19.11 -7.72 5.67
CA LEU A 239 17.97 -7.32 6.49
C LEU A 239 18.25 -7.58 7.97
N PRO A 240 17.85 -6.65 8.87
CA PRO A 240 18.01 -6.85 10.31
C PRO A 240 17.35 -8.16 10.78
N GLY A 241 18.12 -9.01 11.47
CA GLY A 241 17.62 -10.23 12.08
C GLY A 241 17.41 -11.42 11.14
N PHE A 242 17.42 -11.25 9.81
CA PHE A 242 17.16 -12.36 8.86
C PHE A 242 18.13 -13.53 9.03
N THR A 243 19.43 -13.25 9.17
CA THR A 243 20.47 -14.28 9.36
C THR A 243 20.42 -14.98 10.72
N THR A 244 19.56 -14.51 11.64
CA THR A 244 19.36 -15.14 12.96
C THR A 244 18.25 -16.19 12.95
N LEU A 245 17.48 -16.30 11.85
CA LEU A 245 16.49 -17.35 11.63
C LEU A 245 17.17 -18.68 11.27
N THR A 246 16.45 -19.79 11.40
CA THR A 246 16.97 -21.10 10.98
C THR A 246 17.20 -21.12 9.47
N ILE A 247 18.11 -21.96 8.99
CA ILE A 247 18.39 -22.06 7.56
C ILE A 247 17.15 -22.56 6.81
N ALA A 248 16.37 -23.45 7.42
CA ALA A 248 15.09 -23.91 6.87
C ALA A 248 14.13 -22.73 6.67
N ASP A 249 13.89 -21.92 7.72
CA ASP A 249 13.02 -20.74 7.64
C ASP A 249 13.52 -19.72 6.60
N GLN A 250 14.84 -19.47 6.55
CA GLN A 250 15.42 -18.58 5.54
C GLN A 250 15.12 -19.05 4.11
N ILE A 251 15.21 -20.36 3.84
CA ILE A 251 14.89 -20.97 2.54
C ILE A 251 13.39 -20.83 2.26
N THR A 252 12.54 -21.18 3.21
CA THR A 252 11.08 -21.09 3.09
C THR A 252 10.63 -19.66 2.75
N LEU A 253 11.11 -18.67 3.49
CA LEU A 253 10.81 -17.25 3.24
C LEU A 253 11.30 -16.79 1.87
N LEU A 254 12.53 -17.17 1.50
CA LEU A 254 13.11 -16.80 0.21
C LEU A 254 12.33 -17.42 -0.95
N LYS A 255 12.02 -18.71 -0.92
CA LYS A 255 11.22 -19.37 -1.96
C LYS A 255 9.84 -18.71 -2.09
N ALA A 256 9.18 -18.45 -0.96
CA ALA A 256 7.82 -17.92 -0.96
C ALA A 256 7.72 -16.45 -1.41
N ALA A 257 8.78 -15.65 -1.28
CA ALA A 257 8.78 -14.22 -1.62
C ALA A 257 9.64 -13.86 -2.84
N CYS A 258 10.41 -14.80 -3.40
CA CYS A 258 11.36 -14.49 -4.47
C CYS A 258 10.67 -13.81 -5.65
N LEU A 259 9.56 -14.37 -6.11
CA LEU A 259 8.85 -13.85 -7.27
C LEU A 259 8.18 -12.48 -7.00
N ASP A 260 7.65 -12.27 -5.78
CA ASP A 260 7.14 -10.98 -5.34
C ASP A 260 8.22 -9.89 -5.48
N ILE A 261 9.42 -10.18 -4.99
CA ILE A 261 10.55 -9.24 -5.00
C ILE A 261 11.03 -8.99 -6.43
N LEU A 262 11.13 -10.02 -7.27
CA LEU A 262 11.52 -9.89 -8.67
C LEU A 262 10.52 -9.01 -9.46
N ILE A 263 9.22 -9.25 -9.28
CA ILE A 263 8.16 -8.48 -9.95
C ILE A 263 8.15 -7.03 -9.45
N LEU A 264 8.24 -6.80 -8.14
CA LEU A 264 8.31 -5.45 -7.60
C LEU A 264 9.52 -4.68 -8.16
N ARG A 265 10.70 -5.32 -8.16
CA ARG A 265 11.95 -4.74 -8.68
C ARG A 265 11.86 -4.39 -10.17
N ILE A 266 11.36 -5.28 -11.02
CA ILE A 266 11.25 -4.95 -12.45
C ILE A 266 10.20 -3.86 -12.71
N CYS A 267 9.13 -3.81 -11.91
CA CYS A 267 8.11 -2.76 -12.02
C CYS A 267 8.63 -1.36 -11.63
N THR A 268 9.57 -1.26 -10.69
CA THR A 268 10.25 0.02 -10.39
C THR A 268 11.27 0.43 -11.46
N ARG A 269 11.46 -0.39 -12.51
CA ARG A 269 12.29 -0.09 -13.70
C ARG A 269 11.46 0.27 -14.93
N TYR A 270 10.16 0.50 -14.77
CA TYR A 270 9.26 0.88 -15.85
C TYR A 270 9.49 2.34 -16.27
N THR A 271 9.56 2.58 -17.58
CA THR A 271 9.65 3.92 -18.19
C THR A 271 8.34 4.21 -18.94
N PRO A 272 7.45 5.05 -18.40
CA PRO A 272 6.09 5.24 -18.94
C PRO A 272 6.06 5.76 -20.39
N ASP A 273 6.92 6.73 -20.71
CA ASP A 273 6.91 7.40 -22.02
C ASP A 273 7.25 6.45 -23.19
N GLN A 274 7.97 5.36 -22.89
CA GLN A 274 8.41 4.39 -23.90
C GLN A 274 7.72 3.02 -23.74
N ASP A 275 6.92 2.85 -22.69
CA ASP A 275 6.34 1.56 -22.30
C ASP A 275 7.38 0.42 -22.27
N THR A 276 8.52 0.69 -21.63
CA THR A 276 9.67 -0.23 -21.53
C THR A 276 10.03 -0.55 -20.07
N MET A 277 10.69 -1.68 -19.86
CA MET A 277 11.33 -2.06 -18.59
C MET A 277 12.83 -2.33 -18.80
N THR A 278 13.66 -1.92 -17.84
CA THR A 278 15.12 -2.04 -17.93
C THR A 278 15.69 -3.01 -16.88
N PHE A 279 16.40 -4.03 -17.34
CA PHE A 279 17.10 -5.02 -16.51
C PHE A 279 18.41 -4.47 -15.94
N SER A 280 19.00 -5.19 -14.99
CA SER A 280 20.16 -4.74 -14.21
C SER A 280 21.46 -4.56 -15.00
N ASP A 281 21.57 -5.13 -16.19
CA ASP A 281 22.71 -4.93 -17.10
C ASP A 281 22.49 -3.73 -18.05
N GLY A 282 21.32 -3.09 -18.02
CA GLY A 282 20.95 -2.00 -18.91
C GLY A 282 20.07 -2.43 -20.10
N LEU A 283 19.83 -3.72 -20.31
CA LEU A 283 18.94 -4.19 -21.37
C LEU A 283 17.54 -3.61 -21.16
N THR A 284 17.05 -2.87 -22.14
CA THR A 284 15.73 -2.24 -22.11
C THR A 284 14.84 -2.87 -23.16
N LEU A 285 13.74 -3.47 -22.70
CA LEU A 285 12.78 -4.19 -23.53
C LEU A 285 11.42 -3.48 -23.51
N ASN A 286 10.79 -3.40 -24.68
CA ASN A 286 9.40 -2.94 -24.79
C ASN A 286 8.42 -4.04 -24.34
N ARG A 287 7.13 -3.71 -24.24
CA ARG A 287 6.08 -4.67 -23.86
C ARG A 287 6.06 -5.95 -24.71
N THR A 288 6.24 -5.83 -26.02
CA THR A 288 6.25 -7.00 -26.93
C THR A 288 7.45 -7.90 -26.67
N GLN A 289 8.63 -7.33 -26.47
CA GLN A 289 9.84 -8.07 -26.15
C GLN A 289 9.77 -8.72 -24.78
N MET A 290 9.18 -8.05 -23.78
CA MET A 290 8.95 -8.64 -22.46
C MET A 290 8.06 -9.88 -22.56
N HIS A 291 6.98 -9.82 -23.37
CA HIS A 291 6.14 -10.98 -23.66
C HIS A 291 6.96 -12.13 -24.26
N ASN A 292 7.72 -11.82 -25.32
CA ASN A 292 8.50 -12.79 -26.08
C ASN A 292 9.68 -13.37 -25.28
N ALA A 293 10.19 -12.65 -24.28
CA ALA A 293 11.26 -13.10 -23.39
C ALA A 293 10.82 -14.14 -22.34
N GLY A 294 9.52 -14.47 -22.29
CA GLY A 294 8.99 -15.53 -21.44
C GLY A 294 7.87 -15.09 -20.48
N PHE A 295 7.60 -13.79 -20.32
CA PHE A 295 6.47 -13.34 -19.49
C PHE A 295 5.13 -13.83 -20.05
N GLY A 296 4.98 -13.88 -21.39
CA GLY A 296 3.76 -14.35 -22.03
C GLY A 296 2.51 -13.62 -21.50
N PRO A 297 1.46 -14.34 -21.06
CA PRO A 297 0.23 -13.75 -20.52
C PRO A 297 0.42 -12.83 -19.29
N LEU A 298 1.52 -12.97 -18.54
CA LEU A 298 1.79 -12.12 -17.37
C LEU A 298 2.15 -10.68 -17.75
N THR A 299 2.60 -10.46 -18.99
CA THR A 299 3.12 -9.16 -19.44
C THR A 299 2.14 -8.04 -19.13
N ASP A 300 0.87 -8.21 -19.49
CA ASP A 300 -0.10 -7.13 -19.35
C ASP A 300 -0.45 -6.85 -17.87
N LEU A 301 -0.44 -7.89 -17.02
CA LEU A 301 -0.61 -7.74 -15.56
C LEU A 301 0.58 -7.02 -14.90
N VAL A 302 1.81 -7.41 -15.26
CA VAL A 302 3.04 -6.82 -14.69
C VAL A 302 3.16 -5.36 -15.08
N PHE A 303 2.91 -5.01 -16.35
CA PHE A 303 2.91 -3.62 -16.79
C PHE A 303 1.78 -2.80 -16.18
N ALA A 304 0.57 -3.37 -16.05
CA ALA A 304 -0.53 -2.70 -15.36
C ALA A 304 -0.18 -2.42 -13.89
N PHE A 305 0.43 -3.39 -13.20
CA PHE A 305 0.91 -3.20 -11.84
C PHE A 305 1.96 -2.09 -11.74
N ALA A 306 2.94 -2.07 -12.64
CA ALA A 306 3.94 -1.01 -12.71
C ALA A 306 3.31 0.38 -12.86
N GLN A 307 2.29 0.53 -13.71
CA GLN A 307 1.52 1.77 -13.83
C GLN A 307 0.83 2.16 -12.52
N THR A 308 0.34 1.20 -11.72
CA THR A 308 -0.26 1.48 -10.41
C THR A 308 0.76 1.94 -9.35
N LEU A 309 2.06 1.67 -9.55
CA LEU A 309 3.13 2.15 -8.67
C LEU A 309 3.51 3.60 -8.95
N LEU A 310 3.32 4.11 -10.18
CA LEU A 310 3.72 5.48 -10.56
C LEU A 310 3.14 6.57 -9.63
N PRO A 311 1.84 6.58 -9.29
CA PRO A 311 1.28 7.59 -8.41
C PRO A 311 1.76 7.49 -6.95
N LEU A 312 2.46 6.40 -6.59
CA LEU A 312 3.04 6.22 -5.26
C LEU A 312 4.36 6.98 -5.11
N GLU A 313 5.05 7.26 -6.22
CA GLU A 313 6.35 7.96 -6.23
C GLU A 313 7.32 7.29 -5.23
N MET A 314 7.44 5.96 -5.34
CA MET A 314 8.27 5.15 -4.46
C MET A 314 9.75 5.47 -4.66
N ASP A 315 10.49 5.60 -3.56
CA ASP A 315 11.95 5.71 -3.61
C ASP A 315 12.62 4.38 -3.22
N ASP A 316 13.95 4.35 -3.26
CA ASP A 316 14.74 3.15 -2.97
C ASP A 316 14.48 2.62 -1.55
N ALA A 317 14.25 3.51 -0.58
CA ALA A 317 14.00 3.13 0.80
C ALA A 317 12.63 2.46 0.97
N GLU A 318 11.57 3.03 0.39
CA GLU A 318 10.24 2.42 0.43
C GLU A 318 10.19 1.10 -0.33
N THR A 319 10.87 1.01 -1.47
CA THR A 319 10.96 -0.23 -2.25
C THR A 319 11.71 -1.31 -1.49
N GLY A 320 12.82 -0.95 -0.84
CA GLY A 320 13.58 -1.85 0.02
C GLY A 320 12.76 -2.34 1.22
N LEU A 321 12.08 -1.45 1.93
CA LEU A 321 11.23 -1.81 3.07
C LEU A 321 10.06 -2.70 2.63
N LEU A 322 9.37 -2.37 1.52
CA LEU A 322 8.28 -3.18 1.00
C LEU A 322 8.76 -4.58 0.57
N SER A 323 9.96 -4.67 -0.03
CA SER A 323 10.60 -5.96 -0.36
C SER A 323 10.91 -6.76 0.91
N GLY A 324 11.40 -6.11 1.96
CA GLY A 324 11.67 -6.76 3.25
C GLY A 324 10.40 -7.26 3.94
N ILE A 325 9.31 -6.50 3.86
CA ILE A 325 7.98 -6.90 4.37
C ILE A 325 7.43 -8.09 3.59
N CYS A 326 7.57 -8.14 2.26
CA CYS A 326 7.18 -9.31 1.46
C CYS A 326 7.98 -10.57 1.83
N LEU A 327 9.27 -10.39 2.16
CA LEU A 327 10.18 -11.48 2.51
C LEU A 327 9.90 -12.05 3.91
N LEU A 328 9.88 -11.19 4.94
CA LEU A 328 9.64 -11.59 6.33
C LEU A 328 8.14 -11.68 6.56
N CYS A 329 7.52 -12.84 6.37
CA CYS A 329 6.08 -13.03 6.52
C CYS A 329 5.81 -14.29 7.35
N GLY A 330 5.25 -14.17 8.56
CA GLY A 330 4.95 -15.33 9.41
C GLY A 330 3.86 -16.25 8.86
N ASP A 331 3.05 -15.77 7.92
CA ASP A 331 1.99 -16.57 7.27
C ASP A 331 2.50 -17.67 6.32
N ARG A 332 3.83 -17.84 6.15
CA ARG A 332 4.35 -18.90 5.25
C ARG A 332 4.17 -20.27 5.90
N GLN A 333 3.80 -21.26 5.09
CA GLN A 333 3.72 -22.65 5.52
C GLN A 333 5.13 -23.16 5.85
N ASP A 334 5.21 -24.18 6.72
CA ASP A 334 6.46 -24.86 7.10
C ASP A 334 7.54 -24.00 7.77
N LEU A 335 7.15 -22.90 8.42
CA LEU A 335 8.05 -22.15 9.29
C LEU A 335 8.19 -22.84 10.65
N GLU A 336 9.43 -23.06 11.08
CA GLU A 336 9.79 -23.52 12.41
C GLU A 336 9.58 -22.43 13.47
N GLN A 337 9.85 -21.17 13.12
CA GLN A 337 9.80 -20.01 14.02
C GLN A 337 8.89 -18.88 13.50
N ALA A 338 7.65 -19.19 13.12
CA ALA A 338 6.69 -18.20 12.56
C ALA A 338 6.54 -16.92 13.42
N ASP A 339 6.35 -17.06 14.74
CA ASP A 339 6.22 -15.92 15.66
C ASP A 339 7.45 -14.98 15.62
N LYS A 340 8.65 -15.55 15.49
CA LYS A 340 9.89 -14.78 15.40
C LYS A 340 9.98 -14.03 14.08
N VAL A 341 9.45 -14.59 12.99
CA VAL A 341 9.39 -13.91 11.68
C VAL A 341 8.48 -12.69 11.77
N ASP A 342 7.32 -12.80 12.41
CA ASP A 342 6.41 -11.67 12.60
C ASP A 342 7.04 -10.56 13.44
N VAL A 343 7.70 -10.92 14.54
CA VAL A 343 8.47 -9.97 15.37
C VAL A 343 9.56 -9.25 14.56
N LEU A 344 10.19 -9.93 13.60
CA LEU A 344 11.18 -9.30 12.70
C LEU A 344 10.53 -8.41 11.62
N GLN A 345 9.29 -8.67 11.22
CA GLN A 345 8.57 -7.88 10.23
C GLN A 345 8.01 -6.56 10.80
N GLU A 346 7.50 -6.60 12.04
CA GLU A 346 6.91 -5.44 12.74
C GLU A 346 7.74 -4.14 12.65
N PRO A 347 9.06 -4.14 12.95
CA PRO A 347 9.84 -2.91 12.87
C PRO A 347 10.00 -2.39 11.42
N LEU A 348 9.94 -3.25 10.40
CA LEU A 348 9.94 -2.81 9.00
C LEU A 348 8.62 -2.13 8.61
N LEU A 349 7.48 -2.67 9.08
CA LEU A 349 6.16 -2.06 8.89
C LEU A 349 6.09 -0.68 9.54
N GLU A 350 6.55 -0.55 10.79
CA GLU A 350 6.56 0.73 11.49
C GLU A 350 7.56 1.70 10.85
N ALA A 351 8.75 1.24 10.45
CA ALA A 351 9.71 2.04 9.71
C ALA A 351 9.12 2.60 8.40
N LEU A 352 8.45 1.75 7.60
CA LEU A 352 7.79 2.18 6.37
C LEU A 352 6.69 3.21 6.65
N LYS A 353 5.84 2.97 7.66
CA LYS A 353 4.79 3.91 8.06
C LYS A 353 5.34 5.28 8.43
N ILE A 354 6.32 5.34 9.32
CA ILE A 354 6.91 6.60 9.78
C ILE A 354 7.62 7.30 8.62
N TYR A 355 8.40 6.57 7.82
CA TYR A 355 9.14 7.12 6.69
C TYR A 355 8.23 7.72 5.62
N VAL A 356 7.18 6.99 5.20
CA VAL A 356 6.20 7.45 4.19
C VAL A 356 5.51 8.72 4.66
N ARG A 357 5.09 8.77 5.93
CA ARG A 357 4.37 9.92 6.49
C ARG A 357 5.28 11.12 6.74
N LYS A 358 6.55 10.90 7.11
CA LYS A 358 7.57 11.95 7.20
C LYS A 358 7.85 12.57 5.83
N ARG A 359 7.95 11.76 4.77
CA ARG A 359 8.21 12.25 3.41
C ARG A 359 6.99 12.89 2.75
N ARG A 360 5.78 12.44 3.11
CA ARG A 360 4.52 12.97 2.56
C ARG A 360 3.54 13.37 3.69
N PRO A 361 3.81 14.44 4.46
CA PRO A 361 2.95 14.85 5.58
C PRO A 361 1.50 15.14 5.17
N HIS A 362 1.30 15.62 3.94
CA HIS A 362 -0.04 15.93 3.39
C HIS A 362 -0.75 14.72 2.76
N LYS A 363 -0.12 13.54 2.68
CA LYS A 363 -0.71 12.32 2.12
C LYS A 363 -0.51 11.12 3.06
N PRO A 364 -1.07 11.13 4.29
CA PRO A 364 -0.86 10.04 5.27
C PRO A 364 -1.45 8.69 4.83
N HIS A 365 -2.38 8.70 3.88
CA HIS A 365 -2.98 7.51 3.27
C HIS A 365 -2.06 6.77 2.30
N MET A 366 -0.85 7.28 2.02
CA MET A 366 0.08 6.62 1.11
C MET A 366 0.66 5.33 1.70
N PHE A 367 0.91 5.28 3.01
CA PHE A 367 1.37 4.07 3.69
C PHE A 367 0.42 2.87 3.49
N PRO A 368 -0.87 2.95 3.86
CA PRO A 368 -1.78 1.84 3.61
C PRO A 368 -1.95 1.55 2.11
N LYS A 369 -1.94 2.57 1.25
CA LYS A 369 -2.02 2.39 -0.20
C LYS A 369 -0.83 1.59 -0.76
N MET A 370 0.37 1.82 -0.25
CA MET A 370 1.57 1.04 -0.59
C MET A 370 1.47 -0.39 -0.06
N LEU A 371 1.02 -0.57 1.18
CA LEU A 371 0.89 -1.90 1.77
C LEU A 371 -0.12 -2.76 0.99
N MET A 372 -1.22 -2.16 0.52
CA MET A 372 -2.20 -2.86 -0.33
C MET A 372 -1.65 -3.29 -1.69
N LYS A 373 -0.51 -2.74 -2.16
CA LYS A 373 0.15 -3.24 -3.37
C LYS A 373 0.69 -4.66 -3.19
N ILE A 374 0.94 -5.10 -1.95
CA ILE A 374 1.36 -6.48 -1.66
C ILE A 374 0.25 -7.46 -2.06
N THR A 375 -1.03 -7.11 -1.86
CA THR A 375 -2.15 -7.98 -2.25
C THR A 375 -2.19 -8.20 -3.78
N ASP A 376 -2.07 -7.11 -4.54
CA ASP A 376 -1.98 -7.19 -6.01
C ASP A 376 -0.75 -8.01 -6.42
N LEU A 377 0.40 -7.75 -5.80
CA LEU A 377 1.67 -8.41 -6.08
C LEU A 377 1.59 -9.93 -5.86
N ARG A 378 1.04 -10.37 -4.72
CA ARG A 378 0.84 -11.80 -4.42
C ARG A 378 -0.02 -12.50 -5.48
N SER A 379 -1.06 -11.82 -5.99
CA SER A 379 -1.90 -12.36 -7.07
C SER A 379 -1.12 -12.52 -8.38
N ILE A 380 -0.25 -11.57 -8.72
CA ILE A 380 0.57 -11.63 -9.92
C ILE A 380 1.64 -12.73 -9.77
N SER A 381 2.28 -12.84 -8.60
CA SER A 381 3.28 -13.87 -8.31
C SER A 381 2.70 -15.28 -8.35
N ALA A 382 1.46 -15.49 -7.88
CA ALA A 382 0.79 -16.79 -8.00
C ALA A 382 0.67 -17.24 -9.46
N LYS A 383 0.18 -16.36 -10.35
CA LYS A 383 0.16 -16.60 -11.80
C LYS A 383 1.57 -16.71 -12.40
N GLY A 384 2.52 -15.99 -11.77
CA GLY A 384 3.95 -16.08 -12.01
C GLY A 384 4.50 -17.50 -11.88
N ALA A 385 4.23 -18.15 -10.75
CA ALA A 385 4.65 -19.51 -10.47
C ALA A 385 4.02 -20.50 -11.48
N GLU A 386 2.74 -20.34 -11.82
CA GLU A 386 2.09 -21.12 -12.88
C GLU A 386 2.78 -20.94 -14.24
N ARG A 387 3.19 -19.71 -14.58
CA ARG A 387 3.90 -19.42 -15.83
C ARG A 387 5.24 -20.13 -15.89
N VAL A 388 5.99 -20.21 -14.78
CA VAL A 388 7.28 -20.93 -14.72
C VAL A 388 7.10 -22.40 -15.13
N ILE A 389 6.00 -23.04 -14.72
CA ILE A 389 5.68 -24.42 -15.10
C ILE A 389 5.41 -24.52 -16.61
N THR A 390 4.56 -23.63 -17.16
CA THR A 390 4.26 -23.65 -18.61
C THR A 390 5.49 -23.35 -19.47
N LEU A 391 6.38 -22.46 -19.01
CA LEU A 391 7.63 -22.12 -19.69
C LEU A 391 8.52 -23.34 -19.89
N LYS A 392 8.52 -24.31 -18.97
CA LYS A 392 9.32 -25.54 -19.11
C LYS A 392 8.97 -26.35 -20.37
N MET A 393 7.73 -26.26 -20.85
CA MET A 393 7.29 -26.96 -22.07
C MET A 393 7.61 -26.18 -23.35
N GLU A 394 7.85 -24.88 -23.24
CA GLU A 394 8.10 -23.99 -24.39
C GLU A 394 9.59 -23.79 -24.68
N ILE A 395 10.44 -23.92 -23.65
CA ILE A 395 11.89 -23.77 -23.80
C ILE A 395 12.51 -25.00 -24.50
N PRO A 396 13.47 -24.82 -25.42
CA PRO A 396 14.12 -25.95 -26.10
C PRO A 396 15.08 -26.75 -25.19
N GLY A 397 15.46 -26.20 -24.04
CA GLY A 397 16.39 -26.81 -23.08
C GLY A 397 15.77 -27.03 -21.70
N SER A 398 16.61 -27.09 -20.67
CA SER A 398 16.13 -27.15 -19.28
C SER A 398 16.04 -25.77 -18.65
N MET A 399 15.16 -25.65 -17.65
CA MET A 399 15.09 -24.45 -16.82
C MET A 399 16.40 -24.27 -16.05
N PRO A 400 16.97 -23.05 -15.93
CA PRO A 400 18.15 -22.83 -15.11
C PRO A 400 17.93 -23.33 -13.67
N PRO A 401 18.88 -24.05 -13.06
CA PRO A 401 18.67 -24.75 -11.80
C PRO A 401 18.17 -23.85 -10.67
N LEU A 402 18.73 -22.64 -10.53
CA LEU A 402 18.34 -21.71 -9.48
C LEU A 402 16.92 -21.14 -9.69
N ILE A 403 16.52 -20.89 -10.95
CA ILE A 403 15.16 -20.45 -11.26
C ILE A 403 14.18 -21.56 -10.90
N GLN A 404 14.50 -22.80 -11.26
CA GLN A 404 13.69 -23.95 -10.92
C GLN A 404 13.58 -24.13 -9.39
N GLU A 405 14.70 -24.15 -8.68
CA GLU A 405 14.75 -24.38 -7.24
C GLU A 405 13.98 -23.33 -6.43
N MET A 406 14.02 -22.07 -6.89
CA MET A 406 13.46 -20.94 -6.17
C MET A 406 12.01 -20.60 -6.53
N LEU A 407 11.59 -20.90 -7.77
CA LEU A 407 10.29 -20.46 -8.29
C LEU A 407 9.32 -21.60 -8.60
N GLU A 408 9.77 -22.85 -8.59
CA GLU A 408 8.88 -24.00 -8.69
C GLU A 408 8.36 -24.37 -7.30
N ASN A 409 7.05 -24.23 -7.09
CA ASN A 409 6.41 -24.69 -5.86
C ASN A 409 6.48 -26.23 -5.83
N SER A 410 7.17 -26.78 -4.83
CA SER A 410 7.23 -28.23 -4.58
C SER A 410 5.87 -28.84 -4.20
N GLU A 411 4.83 -28.03 -4.01
CA GLU A 411 3.65 -28.40 -3.22
C GLU A 411 2.39 -28.70 -4.06
N GLY A 412 2.54 -29.02 -5.35
CA GLY A 412 1.39 -29.13 -6.26
C GLY A 412 0.98 -30.53 -6.74
N LEU A 413 1.79 -31.58 -6.57
CA LEU A 413 1.53 -32.86 -7.27
C LEU A 413 1.39 -34.12 -6.40
N GLU A 414 1.55 -34.06 -5.08
CA GLU A 414 1.40 -35.24 -4.21
C GLU A 414 0.04 -35.26 -3.47
N GLY A 415 -1.06 -35.05 -4.19
CA GLY A 415 -2.41 -34.98 -3.58
C GLY A 415 -3.51 -35.81 -4.25
N GLN A 416 -3.24 -36.47 -5.38
CA GLN A 416 -4.26 -37.24 -6.10
C GLN A 416 -3.64 -38.44 -6.82
N GLY A 417 -3.48 -39.53 -6.07
CA GLY A 417 -3.07 -40.81 -6.65
C GLY A 417 -2.60 -41.80 -5.60
N ALA A 418 -3.55 -42.52 -5.00
CA ALA A 418 -3.44 -43.86 -4.39
C ALA A 418 -4.14 -43.99 -3.03
N SER A 419 -5.47 -43.78 -3.02
CA SER A 419 -6.32 -44.46 -2.04
C SER A 419 -6.71 -45.83 -2.62
N GLY A 420 -6.00 -46.89 -2.23
CA GLY A 420 -6.37 -48.25 -2.61
C GLY A 420 -5.50 -49.33 -1.98
N GLY A 421 -6.01 -49.95 -0.90
CA GLY A 421 -5.61 -51.31 -0.52
C GLY A 421 -4.73 -51.44 0.73
N ARG A 422 -5.37 -51.56 1.89
CA ARG A 422 -4.81 -52.12 3.13
C ARG A 422 -4.25 -53.54 2.89
N SER A 423 -3.12 -53.91 3.49
CA SER A 423 -3.06 -54.84 4.65
C SER A 423 -1.64 -55.39 4.92
N SER A 424 -1.24 -55.24 6.19
CA SER A 424 -0.49 -56.19 7.04
C SER A 424 0.94 -56.66 6.69
N GLY A 425 1.86 -56.34 7.60
CA GLY A 425 2.56 -57.37 8.39
C GLY A 425 3.92 -57.81 7.85
N GLY A 426 4.98 -57.47 8.59
CA GLY A 426 6.37 -57.77 8.23
C GLY A 426 6.86 -59.17 8.62
N GLY A 427 8.10 -59.46 8.21
CA GLY A 427 8.98 -60.41 8.87
C GLY A 427 9.48 -61.60 8.04
N ALA A 428 10.78 -61.53 7.73
CA ALA A 428 11.76 -62.61 7.59
C ALA A 428 12.11 -63.21 6.19
N PRO A 429 13.40 -63.57 5.95
CA PRO A 429 13.96 -63.99 4.66
C PRO A 429 14.38 -65.50 4.69
N PRO A 430 15.34 -65.95 3.85
CA PRO A 430 15.18 -66.60 2.54
C PRO A 430 15.38 -68.14 2.58
N GLY A 431 14.94 -68.86 1.55
CA GLY A 431 15.27 -70.30 1.42
C GLY A 431 14.67 -71.02 0.22
N SER A 432 15.54 -71.31 -0.75
CA SER A 432 15.62 -72.51 -1.61
C SER A 432 14.34 -73.27 -2.03
N CYS A 433 14.18 -73.47 -3.35
CA CYS A 433 14.23 -74.80 -4.00
C CYS A 433 13.82 -74.71 -5.49
N SER A 434 14.78 -75.00 -6.39
CA SER A 434 14.51 -75.56 -7.73
C SER A 434 14.23 -77.08 -7.57
N PRO A 435 13.64 -77.84 -8.53
CA PRO A 435 14.25 -78.07 -9.85
C PRO A 435 13.30 -78.32 -11.06
N SER A 436 13.90 -78.12 -12.25
CA SER A 436 13.78 -78.92 -13.49
C SER A 436 12.42 -79.18 -14.16
N LEU A 437 12.36 -78.91 -15.48
CA LEU A 437 12.33 -79.93 -16.54
C LEU A 437 12.34 -79.27 -17.94
N SER A 438 13.31 -79.66 -18.78
CA SER A 438 13.35 -79.46 -20.24
C SER A 438 12.81 -80.72 -20.95
N PRO A 439 12.44 -80.65 -22.25
CA PRO A 439 13.37 -81.16 -23.27
C PRO A 439 13.36 -80.43 -24.65
N SER A 440 14.58 -80.28 -25.19
CA SER A 440 15.09 -80.52 -26.55
C SER A 440 14.24 -80.32 -27.83
N SER A 441 14.80 -79.58 -28.82
CA SER A 441 15.20 -80.09 -30.16
C SER A 441 15.98 -79.06 -31.02
N ALA A 442 17.09 -79.50 -31.61
CA ALA A 442 17.94 -78.84 -32.63
C ALA A 442 17.29 -78.94 -34.04
N ARG A 443 17.72 -78.35 -35.18
CA ARG A 443 19.03 -77.92 -35.75
C ARG A 443 18.75 -77.26 -37.13
N SER A 444 19.71 -76.48 -37.67
CA SER A 444 20.16 -76.40 -39.11
C SER A 444 20.25 -74.98 -39.74
N SER A 445 21.46 -74.61 -40.19
CA SER A 445 21.80 -73.55 -41.18
C SER A 445 22.11 -74.20 -42.55
N PRO A 446 22.62 -73.53 -43.63
CA PRO A 446 22.73 -72.11 -44.07
C PRO A 446 22.19 -71.95 -45.54
N PRO A 447 22.68 -71.13 -46.52
CA PRO A 447 23.58 -69.94 -46.60
C PRO A 447 23.08 -68.75 -47.48
N ALA A 448 23.91 -67.70 -47.64
CA ALA A 448 23.76 -66.52 -48.53
C ALA A 448 24.05 -66.81 -50.03
N PRO A 449 23.76 -65.87 -50.98
CA PRO A 449 24.84 -65.02 -51.56
C PRO A 449 24.43 -63.59 -52.06
N SER A 450 25.46 -62.84 -52.49
CA SER A 450 25.58 -61.47 -53.05
C SER A 450 24.94 -61.25 -54.46
N PRO A 451 25.03 -60.06 -55.12
CA PRO A 451 26.26 -59.30 -55.47
C PRO A 451 26.44 -57.97 -54.73
#